data_AF-A0A7V5XFE1-F1
#
_entry.id   AF-A0A7V5XFE1-F1
#
_cell.length_a   1.000
_cell.length_b   1.000
_cell.length_c   1.000
_cell.angle_alpha   90.00
_cell.angle_beta   90.00
_cell.angle_gamma   90.00
#
_symmetry.space_group_name_H-M   'P 1'
#
loop_
_entity.id
_entity.type
_entity.pdbx_description
1 polymer ?
#
loop_
_entity_poly.entity_id
_entity_poly.type
_entity_poly.pdbx_seq_one_letter_code
_entity_poly.pdbx_strand_id
1 'polypeptide(L)'
;MSDLAKENNLEVITFEPDKEIPQDYYNIIPLKMEIQGRFSNVLNFLNSIENLQRLIALNNIKFQVKKNQLNAVVTFHTYKYTGAPLEKKEEKTKEEKKEKEV
;
A
#
# COMPACT_ATOMS: atom_id res chain seq x y z
N MET A 1 3.53 -10.76 6.84
CA MET A 1 3.89 -10.60 5.42
C MET A 1 5.39 -10.65 5.25
N SER A 2 6.17 -9.93 6.06
CA SER A 2 7.63 -10.05 6.04
C SER A 2 8.13 -11.48 6.28
N ASP A 3 7.51 -12.23 7.20
CA ASP A 3 7.88 -13.63 7.45
C ASP A 3 7.58 -14.51 6.23
N LEU A 4 6.41 -14.34 5.62
CA LEU A 4 6.01 -15.07 4.42
C LEU A 4 6.92 -14.78 3.22
N ALA A 5 7.44 -13.54 3.11
CA ALA A 5 8.45 -13.21 2.11
C ALA A 5 9.76 -13.98 2.36
N LYS A 6 10.23 -14.01 3.61
CA LYS A 6 11.42 -14.78 4.01
C LYS A 6 11.24 -16.28 3.76
N GLU A 7 10.09 -16.85 4.11
CA GLU A 7 9.74 -18.26 3.85
C GLU A 7 9.78 -18.60 2.34
N ASN A 8 9.47 -17.63 1.49
CA ASN A 8 9.54 -17.76 0.03
C ASN A 8 10.93 -17.43 -0.54
N ASN A 9 11.99 -17.35 0.28
CA ASN A 9 13.35 -16.99 -0.12
C ASN A 9 13.42 -15.62 -0.81
N LEU A 10 12.74 -14.63 -0.23
CA LEU A 10 12.84 -13.23 -0.62
C LEU A 10 13.50 -12.43 0.50
N GLU A 11 14.34 -11.49 0.11
CA GLU A 11 14.88 -10.48 1.01
C GLU A 11 13.88 -9.32 1.09
N VAL A 12 13.52 -8.91 2.31
CA VAL A 12 12.66 -7.75 2.54
C VAL A 12 13.56 -6.55 2.76
N ILE A 13 13.56 -5.62 1.81
CA ILE A 13 14.36 -4.39 1.87
C ILE A 13 13.65 -3.34 2.73
N THR A 14 12.35 -3.14 2.49
CA THR A 14 11.50 -2.25 3.30
C THR A 14 10.11 -2.83 3.45
N PHE A 15 9.48 -2.54 4.58
CA PHE A 15 8.07 -2.84 4.82
C PHE A 15 7.49 -1.77 5.74
N GLU A 16 6.64 -0.91 5.19
CA GLU A 16 6.12 0.26 5.88
C GLU A 16 4.63 0.43 5.57
N PRO A 17 3.77 0.55 6.61
CA PRO A 17 2.43 1.07 6.44
C PRO A 17 2.49 2.55 6.07
N ASP A 18 1.78 2.93 5.01
CA ASP A 18 1.55 4.33 4.68
C ASP A 18 0.40 4.91 5.51
N LYS A 19 0.19 6.22 5.39
CA LYS A 19 -0.91 6.92 6.04
C LYS A 19 -2.25 6.32 5.62
N GLU A 20 -3.14 6.13 6.60
CA GLU A 20 -4.50 5.70 6.34
C GLU A 20 -5.19 6.71 5.40
N ILE A 21 -5.92 6.20 4.40
CA ILE A 21 -6.71 6.98 3.46
C ILE A 21 -8.18 6.82 3.89
N PRO A 22 -8.78 7.86 4.48
CA PRO A 22 -10.17 7.80 4.91
C PRO A 22 -11.13 7.63 3.73
N GLN A 23 -12.14 6.79 3.92
CA GLN A 23 -13.27 6.57 3.01
C GLN A 23 -14.57 6.61 3.82
N ASP A 24 -15.71 6.60 3.13
CA ASP A 24 -16.99 6.49 3.81
C ASP A 24 -17.10 5.14 4.54
N TYR A 25 -17.19 5.17 5.88
CA TYR A 25 -17.34 4.01 6.77
C TYR A 25 -16.12 3.08 6.90
N TYR A 26 -15.00 3.35 6.23
CA TYR A 26 -13.76 2.59 6.39
C TYR A 26 -12.52 3.41 6.06
N ASN A 27 -11.35 2.94 6.49
CA ASN A 27 -10.05 3.47 6.10
C ASN A 27 -9.31 2.42 5.28
N ILE A 28 -8.64 2.87 4.21
CA ILE A 28 -7.66 2.06 3.49
C ILE A 28 -6.31 2.26 4.17
N ILE A 29 -5.60 1.18 4.44
CA ILE A 29 -4.24 1.21 4.98
C ILE A 29 -3.33 0.63 3.90
N PRO A 30 -2.61 1.48 3.14
CA PRO A 30 -1.66 1.00 2.15
C PRO A 30 -0.44 0.45 2.88
N LEU A 31 0.03 -0.71 2.42
CA LEU A 31 1.19 -1.41 2.94
C LEU A 31 2.18 -1.53 1.80
N LYS A 32 3.24 -0.74 1.86
CA LYS A 32 4.28 -0.72 0.84
C LYS A 32 5.40 -1.65 1.26
N MET A 33 5.85 -2.46 0.32
CA MET A 33 6.93 -3.41 0.52
C MET A 33 7.90 -3.36 -0.65
N GLU A 34 9.20 -3.34 -0.37
CA GLU A 34 10.23 -3.65 -1.36
C GLU A 34 10.86 -4.99 -1.02
N ILE A 35 10.80 -5.91 -1.97
CA ILE A 35 11.38 -7.25 -1.87
C ILE A 35 12.38 -7.48 -3.00
N GLN A 36 13.38 -8.31 -2.72
CA GLN A 36 14.40 -8.69 -3.67
C GLN A 36 14.54 -10.22 -3.74
N GLY A 37 14.67 -10.77 -4.95
CA GLY A 37 14.85 -12.20 -5.14
C GLY A 37 14.67 -12.67 -6.57
N ARG A 38 14.26 -13.94 -6.73
CA ARG A 38 13.91 -14.52 -8.04
C ARG A 38 12.44 -14.21 -8.37
N PHE A 39 12.12 -14.05 -9.66
CA PHE A 39 10.75 -13.83 -10.11
C PHE A 39 9.77 -14.92 -9.62
N SER A 40 10.17 -16.19 -9.71
CA SER A 40 9.38 -17.33 -9.22
C SER A 40 9.05 -17.23 -7.72
N ASN A 41 10.00 -16.76 -6.91
CA ASN A 41 9.82 -16.60 -5.47
C ASN A 41 8.82 -15.48 -5.17
N VAL A 42 8.86 -14.39 -5.96
CA VAL A 42 7.87 -13.30 -5.85
C VAL A 42 6.47 -13.81 -6.17
N LEU A 43 6.30 -14.61 -7.22
CA LEU A 43 5.00 -15.22 -7.54
C LEU A 43 4.48 -16.13 -6.42
N ASN A 44 5.34 -17.00 -5.87
CA ASN A 44 4.95 -17.89 -4.77
C ASN A 44 4.55 -17.10 -3.51
N PHE A 45 5.27 -16.01 -3.22
CA PHE A 45 4.92 -15.10 -2.15
C PHE A 45 3.56 -14.44 -2.35
N LEU A 46 3.26 -13.94 -3.56
CA LEU A 46 1.96 -13.35 -3.88
C LEU A 46 0.82 -14.37 -3.74
N ASN A 47 1.02 -15.60 -4.24
CA ASN A 47 0.05 -16.69 -4.07
C ASN A 47 -0.15 -17.04 -2.57
N SER A 48 0.91 -16.98 -1.78
CA SER A 48 0.82 -17.26 -0.35
C SER A 48 0.07 -16.15 0.40
N ILE A 49 0.18 -14.88 -0.05
CA ILE A 49 -0.62 -13.77 0.49
C ILE A 49 -2.10 -13.96 0.18
N GLU A 50 -2.45 -14.43 -1.02
CA GLU A 50 -3.84 -14.72 -1.41
C GLU A 50 -4.51 -15.73 -0.48
N ASN A 51 -3.75 -16.66 0.10
CA ASN A 51 -4.25 -17.68 1.02
C ASN A 51 -4.40 -17.19 2.47
N LEU A 52 -4.08 -15.93 2.78
CA LEU A 52 -4.27 -15.39 4.12
C LEU A 52 -5.76 -15.15 4.40
N GLN A 53 -6.22 -15.55 5.59
CA GLN A 53 -7.56 -15.25 6.09
C GLN A 53 -7.71 -13.78 6.54
N ARG A 54 -7.34 -12.83 5.67
CA ARG A 54 -7.41 -11.38 5.91
C ARG A 54 -7.80 -10.66 4.62
N LEU A 55 -8.48 -9.52 4.74
CA LEU A 55 -8.85 -8.68 3.61
C LEU A 55 -7.62 -7.87 3.14
N ILE A 56 -6.84 -8.45 2.24
CA ILE A 56 -5.68 -7.82 1.60
C ILE A 56 -5.88 -7.84 0.09
N ALA A 57 -5.76 -6.67 -0.54
CA ALA A 57 -5.82 -6.53 -1.98
C ALA A 57 -4.46 -6.09 -2.54
N LEU A 58 -4.00 -6.74 -3.61
CA LEU A 58 -2.85 -6.26 -4.37
C LEU A 58 -3.28 -5.03 -5.19
N ASN A 59 -2.77 -3.85 -4.85
CA ASN A 59 -3.11 -2.61 -5.55
C ASN A 59 -2.13 -2.27 -6.66
N ASN A 60 -0.83 -2.49 -6.43
CA ASN A 60 0.20 -2.20 -7.42
C ASN A 60 1.40 -3.13 -7.25
N ILE A 61 2.05 -3.46 -8.36
CA ILE A 61 3.34 -4.13 -8.38
C ILE A 61 4.22 -3.55 -9.48
N LYS A 62 5.46 -3.22 -9.12
CA LYS A 62 6.47 -2.74 -10.05
C LYS A 62 7.73 -3.57 -9.94
N PHE A 63 8.17 -4.12 -11.06
CA PHE A 63 9.39 -4.89 -11.15
C PHE A 63 10.53 -4.03 -11.70
N GLN A 64 11.72 -4.20 -11.14
CA GLN A 64 12.94 -3.60 -11.65
C GLN A 64 14.12 -4.55 -11.45
N VAL A 65 14.86 -4.82 -12.52
CA VAL A 65 16.10 -5.62 -12.43
C VAL A 65 17.27 -4.68 -12.14
N LYS A 66 18.04 -4.98 -11.09
CA LYS A 66 19.30 -4.29 -10.76
C LYS A 66 20.37 -5.35 -10.50
N LYS A 67 21.52 -5.25 -11.17
CA LYS A 67 22.68 -6.14 -10.96
C LYS A 67 22.32 -7.64 -10.91
N ASN A 68 21.52 -8.12 -11.87
CA ASN A 68 21.04 -9.51 -11.96
C ASN A 68 20.08 -9.98 -10.84
N GLN A 69 19.59 -9.09 -9.98
CA GLN A 69 18.53 -9.38 -9.02
C GLN A 69 17.24 -8.65 -9.38
N LEU A 70 16.09 -9.29 -9.16
CA LEU A 70 14.78 -8.67 -9.32
C LEU A 70 14.39 -7.99 -8.02
N ASN A 71 14.20 -6.68 -8.07
CA ASN A 71 13.49 -5.93 -7.05
C ASN A 71 12.02 -5.83 -7.47
N ALA A 72 11.11 -6.09 -6.53
CA ALA A 72 9.69 -5.82 -6.70
C ALA A 72 9.23 -4.85 -5.60
N VAL A 73 8.63 -3.74 -6.03
CA VAL A 73 7.93 -2.82 -5.13
C VAL A 73 6.45 -3.16 -5.23
N VAL A 74 5.86 -3.57 -4.12
CA VAL A 74 4.48 -4.04 -4.03
C VAL A 74 3.72 -3.15 -3.07
N THR A 75 2.50 -2.77 -3.46
CA THR A 75 1.57 -2.04 -2.60
C THR A 75 0.34 -2.90 -2.39
N PHE A 76 0.10 -3.29 -1.15
CA PHE A 76 -1.13 -3.95 -0.73
C PHE A 76 -2.04 -2.94 -0.04
N HIS A 77 -3.35 -3.11 -0.17
CA HIS A 77 -4.32 -2.39 0.64
C HIS A 77 -4.97 -3.36 1.61
N THR A 78 -5.04 -2.96 2.88
CA THR A 78 -5.95 -3.57 3.86
C THR A 78 -6.97 -2.53 4.29
N TYR A 79 -8.05 -2.97 4.93
CA TYR A 79 -9.19 -2.11 5.24
C TYR A 79 -9.56 -2.23 6.71
N LYS A 80 -9.90 -1.08 7.30
CA LYS A 80 -10.33 -0.97 8.68
C LYS A 80 -11.67 -0.27 8.72
N TYR A 81 -12.69 -0.95 9.23
CA TYR A 81 -14.01 -0.34 9.42
C TYR A 81 -13.94 0.79 10.46
N THR A 82 -14.54 1.93 10.14
CA THR A 82 -14.59 3.11 11.04
C THR A 82 -16.00 3.37 11.55
N GLY A 83 -17.04 2.90 10.86
CA GLY A 83 -18.43 3.09 11.25
C GLY A 83 -18.95 4.53 11.18
N ALA A 84 -18.14 5.45 10.67
CA ALA A 84 -18.48 6.85 10.47
C ALA A 84 -18.29 7.24 8.99
N PRO A 85 -19.17 8.08 8.42
CA PRO A 85 -18.96 8.64 7.09
C PRO A 85 -17.70 9.52 7.08
N LEU A 86 -17.15 9.76 5.89
CA LEU A 86 -15.97 10.59 5.71
C LEU A 86 -16.25 12.02 6.22
N GLU A 87 -15.45 12.50 7.16
CA GLU A 87 -15.50 13.91 7.58
C GLU A 87 -15.12 14.79 6.39
N LYS A 88 -16.11 15.46 5.79
CA LYS A 88 -15.88 16.48 4.78
C LYS A 88 -15.17 17.64 5.46
N LYS A 89 -13.86 17.77 5.22
CA LYS A 89 -13.16 19.02 5.52
C LYS A 89 -13.79 20.10 4.66
N GLU A 90 -14.59 20.97 5.27
CA GLU A 90 -15.02 22.22 4.65
C GLU A 90 -13.75 22.95 4.16
N GLU A 91 -13.63 23.16 2.86
CA GLU A 91 -12.58 23.99 2.25
C GLU A 91 -12.79 25.46 2.62
N LYS A 92 -12.61 25.81 3.90
CA LYS A 92 -12.32 27.20 4.27
C LYS A 92 -10.88 27.46 3.87
N THR A 93 -10.66 28.02 2.68
CA THR A 93 -9.71 29.10 2.34
C THR A 93 -9.43 29.11 0.83
N LYS A 94 -10.21 29.87 0.04
CA LYS A 94 -9.73 30.51 -1.22
C LYS A 94 -10.62 31.62 -1.81
N GLU A 95 -11.67 32.09 -1.13
CA GLU A 95 -12.46 33.26 -1.59
C GLU A 95 -12.03 34.62 -1.00
N GLU A 96 -11.31 34.69 0.13
CA GLU A 96 -10.92 35.98 0.76
C GLU A 96 -9.69 36.70 0.13
N LYS A 97 -9.17 36.25 -1.02
CA LYS A 97 -8.06 36.93 -1.72
C LYS A 97 -8.44 37.65 -3.03
N LYS A 98 -9.72 37.67 -3.44
CA LYS A 98 -10.15 38.40 -4.64
C LYS A 98 -10.83 39.76 -4.39
N GLU A 99 -11.07 40.15 -3.15
CA GLU A 99 -11.80 41.39 -2.81
C GLU A 99 -10.90 42.53 -2.25
N LYS A 100 -9.57 42.44 -2.41
CA LYS A 100 -8.64 43.53 -2.06
C LYS A 100 -7.85 44.09 -3.25
N GLU A 101 -8.25 43.79 -4.50
CA GLU A 101 -7.56 44.29 -5.70
C GLU A 101 -8.52 44.71 -6.82
N VAL A 102 -9.70 45.25 -6.47
CA VAL A 102 -10.56 46.01 -7.39
C VAL A 102 -10.98 47.32 -6.72
#